data_AF-A0A8F2DD92-F1
#
_entry.id   AF-A0A8F2DD92-F1
#
_cell.length_a   1.000
_cell.length_b   1.000
_cell.length_c   1.000
_cell.angle_alpha   90.00
_cell.angle_beta   90.00
_cell.angle_gamma   90.00
#
_symmetry.space_group_name_H-M   'P 1'
#
loop_
_entity.id
_entity.type
_entity.pdbx_description
1 polymer ?
#
loop_
_entity_poly.entity_id
_entity_poly.type
_entity_poly.pdbx_seq_one_letter_code
_entity_poly.pdbx_strand_id
1 'polypeptide(L)'
;QPPVFPAFSLFGKVIGDAFAIAVVGYGIAISLGRIFALKYGYKVDSNQELMALGLSNALGGVFQCFAISCSMSRTTVQESTGGKTQVAGAISALVILVIVLWIGALFEDLPKAMLAAIIYVNLQGMMKQFMDIPALWRHNKVDMLIWVGTFILTLLLNPDLGLAASIAFSMLTVIFRTQLPTYSLLGQVPGTDLYRPLQDYNQVRQVPGILIFRSSATLYFANAEMYQDALREKSGIDITKILSAKKKLEAKIKQQESKEAKKAQRNAEGTVETNRVEQNGISFIEMDPDPNCLLPRAIILDLSTVNFLDTVGVKALHNIRKDYGEVGIDVVLACCQTGVVENLQNGGFFNGKVSKSCLFSTIHDAVLHCQSDPADDK
;
A
#
# COMPACT_ATOMS: atom_id res chain seq x y z
N GLN A 1 19.73 -28.69 -40.62
CA GLN A 1 19.78 -27.50 -41.49
C GLN A 1 21.00 -26.66 -41.09
N PRO A 2 21.59 -25.87 -42.00
CA PRO A 2 22.71 -24.99 -41.65
C PRO A 2 22.26 -23.88 -40.68
N PRO A 3 23.18 -23.28 -39.89
CA PRO A 3 22.86 -22.14 -39.03
C PRO A 3 22.38 -20.94 -39.85
N VAL A 4 21.37 -20.23 -39.34
CA VAL A 4 20.75 -19.07 -40.01
C VAL A 4 20.63 -17.92 -39.02
N PHE A 5 21.11 -16.74 -39.42
CA PHE A 5 20.91 -15.54 -38.61
C PHE A 5 19.44 -15.11 -38.63
N PRO A 6 18.88 -14.68 -37.48
CA PRO A 6 17.49 -14.26 -37.41
C PRO A 6 17.26 -12.99 -38.22
N ALA A 7 16.15 -12.94 -38.97
CA ALA A 7 15.83 -11.80 -39.82
C ALA A 7 15.41 -10.59 -38.97
N PHE A 8 16.23 -9.53 -38.98
CA PHE A 8 15.99 -8.31 -38.21
C PHE A 8 14.67 -7.59 -38.58
N SER A 9 14.15 -7.80 -39.79
CA SER A 9 12.87 -7.24 -40.22
C SER A 9 11.66 -7.76 -39.42
N LEU A 10 11.78 -8.94 -38.80
CA LEU A 10 10.71 -9.55 -38.00
C LEU A 10 10.72 -9.11 -36.54
N PHE A 11 11.81 -8.51 -36.05
CA PHE A 11 11.96 -8.17 -34.62
C PHE A 11 10.84 -7.26 -34.13
N GLY A 12 10.48 -6.25 -34.90
CA GLY A 12 9.38 -5.34 -34.54
C GLY A 12 8.02 -6.02 -34.42
N LYS A 13 7.79 -7.13 -35.14
CA LYS A 13 6.53 -7.87 -35.10
C LYS A 13 6.44 -8.84 -33.92
N VAL A 14 7.58 -9.38 -33.46
CA VAL A 14 7.62 -10.44 -32.43
C VAL A 14 8.08 -9.96 -31.06
N ILE A 15 8.43 -8.68 -30.91
CA ILE A 15 9.02 -8.16 -29.66
C ILE A 15 8.09 -8.33 -28.44
N GLY A 16 6.77 -8.19 -28.63
CA GLY A 16 5.78 -8.37 -27.57
C GLY A 16 5.72 -9.81 -27.09
N ASP A 17 5.56 -10.75 -28.01
CA ASP A 17 5.50 -12.19 -27.71
C ASP A 17 6.83 -12.69 -27.12
N ALA A 18 7.95 -12.21 -27.66
CA ALA A 18 9.28 -12.54 -27.16
C ALA A 18 9.48 -12.05 -25.71
N PHE A 19 8.97 -10.85 -25.38
CA PHE A 19 9.01 -10.34 -24.01
C PHE A 19 8.18 -11.19 -23.06
N ALA A 20 6.96 -11.57 -23.45
CA ALA A 20 6.10 -12.44 -22.64
C ALA A 20 6.76 -13.81 -22.39
N ILE A 21 7.30 -14.45 -23.44
CA ILE A 21 8.02 -15.73 -23.33
C ILE A 21 9.25 -15.60 -22.43
N ALA A 22 10.02 -14.50 -22.54
CA ALA A 22 11.19 -14.28 -21.71
C ALA A 22 10.83 -14.14 -20.22
N VAL A 23 9.78 -13.37 -19.90
CA VAL A 23 9.31 -13.17 -18.51
C VAL A 23 8.82 -14.49 -17.92
N VAL A 24 7.98 -15.25 -18.63
CA VAL A 24 7.47 -16.55 -18.17
C VAL A 24 8.61 -17.56 -18.06
N GLY A 25 9.44 -17.67 -19.10
CA GLY A 25 10.54 -18.61 -19.17
C GLY A 25 11.55 -18.41 -18.04
N TYR A 26 11.92 -17.16 -17.76
CA TYR A 26 12.78 -16.82 -16.64
C TYR A 26 12.08 -17.04 -15.29
N GLY A 27 10.81 -16.66 -15.16
CA GLY A 27 10.02 -16.86 -13.95
C GLY A 27 9.95 -18.32 -13.52
N ILE A 28 9.74 -19.24 -14.46
CA ILE A 28 9.75 -20.69 -14.20
C ILE A 28 11.17 -21.16 -13.82
N ALA A 29 12.20 -20.70 -14.54
CA ALA A 29 13.59 -21.08 -14.28
C ALA A 29 14.06 -20.67 -12.88
N ILE A 30 13.85 -19.42 -12.48
CA ILE A 30 14.26 -18.94 -11.16
C ILE A 30 13.43 -19.59 -10.03
N SER A 31 12.15 -19.87 -10.28
CA SER A 31 11.30 -20.58 -9.32
C SER A 31 11.82 -21.99 -9.07
N LEU A 32 12.17 -22.72 -10.13
CA LEU A 32 12.76 -24.05 -10.01
C LEU A 32 14.12 -24.03 -9.32
N GLY A 33 14.99 -23.09 -9.70
CA GLY A 33 16.28 -22.89 -9.07
C GLY A 33 16.15 -22.66 -7.56
N ARG A 34 15.20 -21.83 -7.13
CA ARG A 34 14.92 -21.56 -5.71
C ARG A 34 14.40 -22.78 -4.95
N ILE A 35 13.57 -23.62 -5.56
CA ILE A 35 13.09 -24.87 -4.94
C ILE A 35 14.27 -25.76 -4.56
N PHE A 36 15.21 -25.98 -5.49
CA PHE A 36 16.38 -26.81 -5.22
C PHE A 36 17.41 -26.12 -4.32
N ALA A 37 17.57 -24.80 -4.44
CA ALA A 37 18.40 -24.01 -3.54
C ALA A 37 17.97 -24.15 -2.08
N LEU A 38 16.66 -24.08 -1.82
CA LEU A 38 16.09 -24.30 -0.49
C LEU A 38 16.26 -25.76 -0.03
N LYS A 39 16.07 -26.74 -0.93
CA LYS A 39 16.24 -28.17 -0.60
C LYS A 39 17.67 -28.54 -0.22
N TYR A 40 18.66 -27.94 -0.88
CA TYR A 40 20.07 -28.31 -0.77
C TYR A 40 20.96 -27.27 -0.07
N GLY A 41 20.40 -26.14 0.35
CA GLY A 41 21.10 -25.11 1.12
C GLY A 41 22.13 -24.30 0.34
N TYR A 42 22.07 -24.25 -0.99
CA TYR A 42 22.93 -23.39 -1.80
C TYR A 42 22.23 -22.09 -2.18
N LYS A 43 22.99 -21.10 -2.67
CA LYS A 43 22.46 -19.82 -3.13
C LYS A 43 22.32 -19.82 -4.65
N VAL A 44 21.24 -19.24 -5.15
CA VAL A 44 21.01 -19.00 -6.59
C VAL A 44 21.10 -17.51 -6.85
N ASP A 45 21.93 -17.15 -7.82
CA ASP A 45 22.02 -15.78 -8.33
C ASP A 45 21.00 -15.58 -9.46
N SER A 46 20.01 -14.72 -9.21
CA SER A 46 18.97 -14.38 -10.17
C SER A 46 19.51 -13.73 -11.46
N ASN A 47 20.51 -12.87 -11.36
CA ASN A 47 21.07 -12.20 -12.53
C ASN A 47 21.85 -13.18 -13.41
N GLN A 48 22.59 -14.10 -12.77
CA GLN A 48 23.33 -15.14 -13.49
C GLN A 48 22.40 -16.09 -14.26
N GLU A 49 21.30 -16.53 -13.65
CA GLU A 49 20.31 -17.38 -14.32
C GLU A 49 19.65 -16.67 -15.52
N LEU A 50 19.33 -15.37 -15.38
CA LEU A 50 18.77 -14.58 -16.48
C LEU A 50 19.75 -14.47 -17.65
N MET A 51 21.01 -14.17 -17.38
CA MET A 51 22.05 -14.10 -18.43
C MET A 51 22.27 -15.46 -19.08
N ALA A 52 22.36 -16.53 -18.29
CA ALA A 52 22.56 -17.88 -18.81
C ALA A 52 21.40 -18.32 -19.73
N LEU A 53 20.16 -18.08 -19.32
CA LEU A 53 18.98 -18.38 -20.12
C LEU A 53 18.91 -17.53 -21.40
N GLY A 54 19.24 -16.24 -21.31
CA GLY A 54 19.29 -15.33 -22.45
C GLY A 54 20.34 -15.74 -23.49
N LEU A 55 21.57 -16.04 -23.04
CA LEU A 55 22.65 -16.50 -23.91
C LEU A 55 22.32 -17.85 -24.56
N SER A 56 21.74 -18.79 -23.80
CA SER A 56 21.34 -20.10 -24.33
C SER A 56 20.31 -19.97 -25.45
N ASN A 57 19.31 -19.10 -25.27
CA ASN A 57 18.29 -18.83 -26.28
C ASN A 57 18.82 -18.05 -27.48
N ALA A 58 19.73 -17.08 -27.26
CA ALA A 58 20.36 -16.33 -28.35
C ALA A 58 21.19 -17.25 -29.26
N LEU A 59 22.00 -18.14 -28.66
CA LEU A 59 22.75 -19.14 -29.40
C LEU A 59 21.79 -20.13 -30.09
N GLY A 60 20.78 -20.63 -29.37
CA GLY A 60 19.77 -21.54 -29.93
C GLY A 60 19.04 -20.96 -31.13
N GLY A 61 18.74 -19.65 -31.13
CA GLY A 61 18.08 -18.98 -32.25
C GLY A 61 18.86 -19.05 -33.56
N VAL A 62 20.20 -19.02 -33.52
CA VAL A 62 21.06 -19.17 -34.71
C VAL A 62 21.00 -20.59 -35.28
N PHE A 63 20.77 -21.58 -34.42
CA PHE A 63 20.60 -22.99 -34.78
C PHE A 63 19.11 -23.38 -34.98
N GLN A 64 18.23 -22.39 -35.19
CA GLN A 64 16.80 -22.58 -35.44
C GLN A 64 16.06 -23.33 -34.30
N CYS A 65 16.53 -23.18 -33.06
CA CYS A 65 15.81 -23.69 -31.89
C CYS A 65 14.64 -22.76 -31.52
N PHE A 66 13.57 -23.35 -31.01
CA PHE A 66 12.52 -22.61 -30.32
C PHE A 66 13.02 -22.11 -28.96
N ALA A 67 12.33 -21.12 -28.39
CA ALA A 67 12.65 -20.63 -27.06
C ALA A 67 12.55 -21.75 -26.02
N ILE A 68 13.62 -21.93 -25.25
CA ILE A 68 13.74 -22.94 -24.20
C ILE A 68 13.63 -22.31 -22.81
N SER A 69 13.16 -23.12 -21.87
CA SER A 69 13.26 -22.87 -20.43
C SER A 69 13.58 -24.19 -19.71
N CYS A 70 13.63 -24.16 -18.39
CA CYS A 70 13.84 -25.33 -17.56
C CYS A 70 12.65 -26.31 -17.65
N SER A 71 12.88 -27.57 -17.29
CA SER A 71 11.87 -28.62 -17.30
C SER A 71 11.73 -29.23 -15.92
N MET A 72 10.63 -28.92 -15.22
CA MET A 72 10.34 -29.44 -13.88
C MET A 72 10.44 -30.98 -13.83
N SER A 73 9.79 -31.68 -14.76
CA SER A 73 9.75 -33.14 -14.78
C SER A 73 11.15 -33.74 -14.97
N ARG A 74 11.93 -33.25 -15.94
CA ARG A 74 13.27 -33.79 -16.21
C ARG A 74 14.25 -33.51 -15.07
N THR A 75 14.24 -32.30 -14.53
CA THR A 75 15.11 -31.95 -13.39
C THR A 75 14.75 -32.75 -12.15
N THR A 76 13.46 -32.98 -11.89
CA THR A 76 13.01 -33.80 -10.74
C THR A 76 13.44 -35.26 -10.89
N VAL A 77 13.37 -35.83 -12.09
CA VAL A 77 13.85 -37.20 -12.36
C VAL A 77 15.37 -37.29 -12.25
N GLN A 78 16.10 -36.31 -12.78
CA GLN A 78 17.56 -36.25 -12.62
C GLN A 78 17.96 -36.17 -11.14
N GLU A 79 17.22 -35.39 -10.36
CA GLU A 79 17.48 -35.25 -8.93
C GLU A 79 17.12 -36.51 -8.14
N SER A 80 15.97 -37.14 -8.44
CA SER A 80 15.55 -38.37 -7.76
C SER A 80 16.46 -39.57 -8.05
N THR A 81 17.13 -39.56 -9.21
CA THR A 81 18.15 -40.54 -9.59
C THR A 81 19.55 -40.23 -9.03
N GLY A 82 19.70 -39.15 -8.24
CA GLY A 82 20.94 -38.79 -7.54
C GLY A 82 21.89 -37.89 -8.33
N GLY A 83 21.43 -37.27 -9.42
CA GLY A 83 22.23 -36.32 -10.22
C GLY A 83 22.50 -35.01 -9.48
N LYS A 84 23.77 -34.75 -9.16
CA LYS A 84 24.21 -33.57 -8.38
C LYS A 84 24.90 -32.48 -9.18
N THR A 85 25.30 -32.75 -10.42
CA THR A 85 26.12 -31.84 -11.24
C THR A 85 25.51 -31.61 -12.61
N GLN A 86 25.90 -30.51 -13.27
CA GLN A 86 25.44 -30.17 -14.62
C GLN A 86 25.99 -31.11 -15.71
N VAL A 87 26.96 -31.97 -15.36
CA VAL A 87 27.49 -33.01 -16.26
C VAL A 87 26.37 -33.96 -16.70
N ALA A 88 25.38 -34.23 -15.84
CA ALA A 88 24.21 -35.04 -16.21
C ALA A 88 23.41 -34.41 -17.37
N GLY A 89 23.32 -33.08 -17.42
CA GLY A 89 22.71 -32.35 -18.53
C GLY A 89 23.52 -32.47 -19.82
N ALA A 90 24.85 -32.37 -19.74
CA ALA A 90 25.74 -32.54 -20.89
C ALA A 90 25.67 -33.96 -21.48
N ILE A 91 25.67 -34.99 -20.63
CA ILE A 91 25.49 -36.38 -21.04
C ILE A 91 24.13 -36.56 -21.71
N SER A 92 23.07 -36.00 -21.13
CA SER A 92 21.72 -36.05 -21.72
C SER A 92 21.66 -35.41 -23.10
N ALA A 93 22.34 -34.27 -23.29
CA ALA A 93 22.43 -33.60 -24.59
C ALA A 93 23.19 -34.45 -25.62
N LEU A 94 24.29 -35.11 -25.23
CA LEU A 94 25.05 -36.00 -26.09
C LEU A 94 24.20 -37.22 -26.53
N VAL A 95 23.44 -37.80 -25.61
CA VAL A 95 22.54 -38.93 -25.92
C VAL A 95 21.47 -38.49 -26.93
N ILE A 96 20.85 -37.33 -26.72
CA ILE A 96 19.86 -36.77 -27.67
C ILE A 96 20.49 -36.55 -29.05
N LEU A 97 21.72 -36.04 -29.12
CA LEU A 97 22.44 -35.85 -30.38
C LEU A 97 22.63 -37.17 -31.13
N VAL A 98 23.06 -38.23 -30.44
CA VAL A 98 23.23 -39.56 -31.05
C VAL A 98 21.89 -40.12 -31.55
N ILE A 99 20.82 -39.99 -30.75
CA ILE A 99 19.48 -40.42 -31.12
C ILE A 99 19.02 -39.73 -32.41
N VAL A 100 19.17 -38.41 -32.50
CA VAL A 100 18.74 -37.64 -33.67
C VAL A 100 19.53 -38.02 -34.93
N LEU A 101 20.84 -38.29 -34.81
CA LEU A 101 21.69 -38.59 -35.96
C LEU A 101 21.56 -40.04 -36.47
N TRP A 102 21.33 -41.02 -35.58
CA TRP A 102 21.41 -42.45 -35.94
C TRP A 102 20.08 -43.19 -35.81
N ILE A 103 19.26 -42.85 -34.79
CA ILE A 103 18.04 -43.58 -34.43
C ILE A 103 16.78 -42.85 -34.93
N GLY A 104 16.92 -41.62 -35.44
CA GLY A 104 15.81 -40.77 -35.87
C GLY A 104 14.81 -41.44 -36.81
N ALA A 105 15.28 -42.27 -37.75
CA ALA A 105 14.43 -43.00 -38.70
C ALA A 105 13.43 -43.95 -38.03
N LEU A 106 13.76 -44.50 -36.85
CA LEU A 106 12.86 -45.39 -36.11
C LEU A 106 11.65 -44.65 -35.51
N PHE A 107 11.74 -43.33 -35.36
CA PHE A 107 10.67 -42.51 -34.78
C PHE A 107 9.72 -41.91 -35.83
N GLU A 108 9.95 -42.15 -37.13
CA GLU A 108 9.13 -41.59 -38.21
C GLU A 108 7.68 -42.11 -38.16
N ASP A 109 7.51 -43.41 -37.88
CA ASP A 109 6.20 -44.07 -37.84
C ASP A 109 5.46 -43.89 -36.49
N LEU A 110 5.96 -43.03 -35.60
CA LEU A 110 5.40 -42.91 -34.25
C LEU A 110 4.00 -42.27 -34.28
N PRO A 111 2.95 -42.95 -33.78
CA PRO A 111 1.59 -42.41 -33.80
C PRO A 111 1.47 -41.15 -32.95
N LYS A 112 0.77 -40.13 -33.47
CA LYS A 112 0.46 -38.89 -32.72
C LYS A 112 -0.26 -39.15 -31.39
N ALA A 113 -1.01 -40.25 -31.30
CA ALA A 113 -1.70 -40.67 -30.06
C ALA A 113 -0.72 -40.96 -28.91
N MET A 114 0.45 -41.55 -29.19
CA MET A 114 1.47 -41.79 -28.16
C MET A 114 2.06 -40.48 -27.65
N LEU A 115 2.33 -39.53 -28.54
CA LEU A 115 2.82 -38.20 -28.16
C LEU A 115 1.80 -37.45 -27.28
N ALA A 116 0.50 -37.52 -27.64
CA ALA A 116 -0.56 -36.93 -26.85
C ALA A 116 -0.69 -37.56 -25.45
N ALA A 117 -0.56 -38.90 -25.35
CA ALA A 117 -0.59 -39.60 -24.06
C ALA A 117 0.58 -39.17 -23.14
N ILE A 118 1.79 -39.01 -23.70
CA ILE A 118 2.96 -38.52 -22.94
C ILE A 118 2.72 -37.10 -22.42
N ILE A 119 2.13 -36.22 -23.23
CA ILE A 119 1.79 -34.85 -22.81
C ILE A 119 0.75 -34.88 -21.69
N TYR A 120 -0.31 -35.68 -21.82
CA TYR A 120 -1.37 -35.81 -20.82
C TYR A 120 -0.83 -36.24 -19.44
N VAL A 121 0.02 -37.27 -19.41
CA VAL A 121 0.65 -37.75 -18.16
C VAL A 121 1.51 -36.67 -17.53
N ASN A 122 2.27 -35.90 -18.31
CA ASN A 122 3.07 -34.79 -17.79
C ASN A 122 2.21 -33.65 -17.22
N LEU A 123 1.03 -33.39 -17.77
CA LEU A 123 0.12 -32.34 -17.31
C LEU A 123 -0.69 -32.75 -16.07
N GLN A 124 -0.79 -34.04 -15.76
CA GLN A 124 -1.57 -34.52 -14.61
C GLN A 124 -1.13 -33.89 -13.28
N GLY A 125 0.18 -33.68 -13.10
CA GLY A 125 0.71 -33.01 -11.90
C GLY A 125 0.24 -31.57 -11.76
N MET A 126 0.17 -30.84 -12.87
CA MET A 126 -0.32 -29.46 -12.91
C MET A 126 -1.83 -29.38 -12.67
N MET A 127 -2.61 -30.32 -13.22
CA MET A 127 -4.06 -30.38 -13.01
C MET A 127 -4.47 -30.60 -11.55
N LYS A 128 -3.58 -31.16 -10.70
CA LYS A 128 -3.86 -31.28 -9.26
C LYS A 128 -3.97 -29.93 -8.54
N GLN A 129 -3.42 -28.85 -9.10
CA GLN A 129 -3.49 -27.50 -8.50
C GLN A 129 -4.93 -26.97 -8.37
N PHE A 130 -5.89 -27.48 -9.16
CA PHE A 130 -7.31 -27.14 -8.98
C PHE A 130 -7.88 -27.58 -7.62
N MET A 131 -7.24 -28.56 -6.96
CA MET A 131 -7.64 -29.01 -5.63
C MET A 131 -7.33 -28.00 -4.53
N ASP A 132 -6.54 -26.94 -4.81
CA ASP A 132 -6.18 -25.91 -3.84
C ASP A 132 -7.29 -24.84 -3.67
N ILE A 133 -8.22 -24.72 -4.63
CA ILE A 133 -9.29 -23.70 -4.62
C ILE A 133 -10.15 -23.74 -3.35
N PRO A 134 -10.64 -24.90 -2.87
CA PRO A 134 -11.44 -24.95 -1.65
C PRO A 134 -10.65 -24.54 -0.40
N ALA A 135 -9.34 -24.83 -0.37
CA ALA A 135 -8.47 -24.41 0.72
C ALA A 135 -8.26 -22.88 0.69
N LEU A 136 -7.98 -22.31 -0.48
CA LEU A 136 -7.84 -20.87 -0.69
C LEU A 136 -9.11 -20.12 -0.28
N TRP A 137 -10.30 -20.61 -0.65
CA TRP A 137 -11.57 -20.00 -0.26
C TRP A 137 -11.77 -19.91 1.26
N ARG A 138 -11.31 -20.93 2.01
CA ARG A 138 -11.41 -20.96 3.48
C ARG A 138 -10.42 -20.02 4.17
N HIS A 139 -9.25 -19.79 3.57
CA HIS A 139 -8.15 -19.06 4.21
C HIS A 139 -8.12 -17.59 3.78
N ASN A 140 -8.09 -17.31 2.48
CA ASN A 140 -8.03 -15.96 1.95
C ASN A 140 -8.78 -15.85 0.62
N LYS A 141 -9.96 -15.23 0.68
CA LYS A 141 -10.82 -15.00 -0.50
C LYS A 141 -10.14 -14.14 -1.58
N VAL A 142 -9.21 -13.27 -1.19
CA VAL A 142 -8.48 -12.41 -2.13
C VAL A 142 -7.48 -13.24 -2.95
N ASP A 143 -6.77 -14.17 -2.34
CA ASP A 143 -5.82 -15.03 -3.06
C ASP A 143 -6.56 -16.01 -3.98
N MET A 144 -7.74 -16.49 -3.56
CA MET A 144 -8.65 -17.25 -4.43
C MET A 144 -9.10 -16.42 -5.64
N LEU A 145 -9.46 -15.15 -5.43
CA LEU A 145 -9.86 -14.25 -6.52
C LEU A 145 -8.72 -14.02 -7.51
N ILE A 146 -7.49 -13.84 -7.04
CA ILE A 146 -6.30 -13.75 -7.89
C ILE A 146 -6.13 -15.05 -8.68
N TRP A 147 -6.20 -16.20 -8.03
CA TRP A 147 -6.03 -17.51 -8.69
C TRP A 147 -7.08 -17.74 -9.79
N VAL A 148 -8.37 -17.57 -9.47
CA VAL A 148 -9.46 -17.78 -10.44
C VAL A 148 -9.44 -16.71 -11.53
N GLY A 149 -9.19 -15.44 -11.16
CA GLY A 149 -9.12 -14.33 -12.09
C GLY A 149 -8.00 -14.51 -13.11
N THR A 150 -6.79 -14.88 -12.67
CA THR A 150 -5.66 -15.14 -13.57
C THR A 150 -5.90 -16.34 -14.49
N PHE A 151 -6.52 -17.42 -13.98
CA PHE A 151 -6.91 -18.57 -14.79
C PHE A 151 -7.90 -18.17 -15.90
N ILE A 152 -8.99 -17.47 -15.53
CA ILE A 152 -10.02 -17.04 -16.48
C ILE A 152 -9.46 -16.04 -17.49
N LEU A 153 -8.68 -15.05 -17.05
CA LEU A 153 -8.06 -14.07 -17.95
C LEU A 153 -7.14 -14.74 -18.96
N THR A 154 -6.33 -15.70 -18.52
CA THR A 154 -5.42 -16.44 -19.42
C THR A 154 -6.15 -17.34 -20.40
N LEU A 155 -7.26 -17.96 -19.97
CA LEU A 155 -8.08 -18.81 -20.83
C LEU A 155 -8.81 -18.01 -21.92
N LEU A 156 -9.27 -16.80 -21.61
CA LEU A 156 -10.08 -15.97 -22.53
C LEU A 156 -9.25 -15.08 -23.46
N LEU A 157 -8.09 -14.58 -23.02
CA LEU A 157 -7.33 -13.54 -23.74
C LEU A 157 -6.10 -14.05 -24.51
N ASN A 158 -6.01 -15.36 -24.79
CA ASN A 158 -4.77 -16.02 -25.21
C ASN A 158 -3.65 -15.91 -24.14
N PRO A 159 -2.63 -16.78 -24.16
CA PRO A 159 -1.60 -16.79 -23.12
C PRO A 159 -0.84 -15.46 -22.97
N ASP A 160 -0.55 -14.78 -24.08
CA ASP A 160 0.31 -13.58 -24.08
C ASP A 160 -0.40 -12.37 -23.45
N LEU A 161 -1.59 -12.01 -23.94
CA LEU A 161 -2.38 -10.91 -23.36
C LEU A 161 -2.97 -11.31 -22.01
N GLY A 162 -3.31 -12.59 -21.84
CA GLY A 162 -3.82 -13.15 -20.59
C GLY A 162 -2.82 -13.02 -19.44
N LEU A 163 -1.54 -13.27 -19.68
CA LEU A 163 -0.48 -13.03 -18.71
C LEU A 163 -0.39 -11.55 -18.33
N ALA A 164 -0.36 -10.65 -19.32
CA ALA A 164 -0.27 -9.20 -19.07
C ALA A 164 -1.47 -8.70 -18.25
N ALA A 165 -2.70 -9.13 -18.62
CA ALA A 165 -3.92 -8.81 -17.88
C ALA A 165 -3.90 -9.39 -16.46
N SER A 166 -3.39 -10.62 -16.28
CA SER A 166 -3.27 -11.29 -14.99
C SER A 166 -2.29 -10.57 -14.05
N ILE A 167 -1.15 -10.09 -14.57
CA ILE A 167 -0.19 -9.30 -13.79
C ILE A 167 -0.81 -7.98 -13.36
N ALA A 168 -1.48 -7.28 -14.28
CA ALA A 168 -2.18 -6.03 -13.97
C ALA A 168 -3.28 -6.24 -12.91
N PHE A 169 -4.08 -7.30 -13.04
CA PHE A 169 -5.12 -7.66 -12.09
C PHE A 169 -4.58 -7.98 -10.69
N SER A 170 -3.49 -8.76 -10.62
CA SER A 170 -2.80 -9.08 -9.37
C SER A 170 -2.27 -7.81 -8.69
N MET A 171 -1.60 -6.93 -9.45
CA MET A 171 -1.09 -5.66 -8.93
C MET A 171 -2.21 -4.74 -8.44
N LEU A 172 -3.31 -4.62 -9.20
CA LEU A 172 -4.46 -3.82 -8.83
C LEU A 172 -5.12 -4.33 -7.53
N THR A 173 -5.20 -5.65 -7.35
CA THR A 173 -5.72 -6.28 -6.13
C THR A 173 -4.86 -5.92 -4.91
N VAL A 174 -3.53 -5.91 -5.06
CA VAL A 174 -2.60 -5.48 -3.99
C VAL A 174 -2.80 -4.00 -3.66
N ILE A 175 -2.99 -3.15 -4.68
CA ILE A 175 -3.25 -1.71 -4.49
C ILE A 175 -4.54 -1.51 -3.70
N PHE A 176 -5.65 -2.12 -4.11
CA PHE A 176 -6.94 -1.99 -3.40
C PHE A 176 -6.88 -2.53 -1.97
N ARG A 177 -6.18 -3.65 -1.76
CA ARG A 177 -5.98 -4.21 -0.41
C ARG A 177 -5.22 -3.25 0.50
N THR A 178 -4.25 -2.53 -0.05
CA THR A 178 -3.43 -1.57 0.71
C THR A 178 -4.17 -0.25 0.96
N GLN A 179 -5.12 0.10 0.10
CA GLN A 179 -5.92 1.33 0.19
C GLN A 179 -7.07 1.29 1.21
N LEU A 180 -7.34 0.15 1.87
CA LEU A 180 -8.37 0.02 2.90
C LEU A 180 -7.75 -0.05 4.31
N PRO A 181 -7.22 1.06 4.83
CA PRO A 181 -6.74 1.11 6.21
C PRO A 181 -7.90 1.03 7.19
N THR A 182 -7.64 0.34 8.30
CA THR A 182 -8.42 0.48 9.52
C THR A 182 -7.88 1.64 10.36
N TYR A 183 -8.78 2.43 10.92
CA TYR A 183 -8.47 3.56 11.80
C TYR A 183 -9.01 3.29 13.20
N SER A 184 -8.17 3.50 14.21
CA SER A 184 -8.50 3.19 15.59
C SER A 184 -8.11 4.33 16.51
N LEU A 185 -8.94 4.54 17.54
CA LEU A 185 -8.58 5.36 18.69
C LEU A 185 -7.88 4.47 19.71
N LEU A 186 -6.76 4.93 20.23
CA LEU A 186 -6.03 4.24 21.28
C LEU A 186 -6.43 4.80 22.65
N GLY A 187 -6.47 3.92 23.63
CA GLY A 187 -6.50 4.28 25.05
C GLY A 187 -5.36 3.62 25.80
N GLN A 188 -5.18 4.01 27.06
CA GLN A 188 -4.15 3.49 27.94
C GLN A 188 -4.67 2.31 28.76
N VAL A 189 -3.84 1.29 28.94
CA VAL A 189 -4.07 0.24 29.93
C VAL A 189 -3.66 0.78 31.32
N PRO A 190 -4.56 0.80 32.32
CA PRO A 190 -4.31 1.42 33.61
C PRO A 190 -3.02 0.93 34.28
N GLY A 191 -2.21 1.86 34.79
CA GLY A 191 -0.96 1.54 35.50
C GLY A 191 0.20 1.10 34.60
N THR A 192 0.10 1.27 33.28
CA THR A 192 1.15 0.91 32.32
C THR A 192 1.29 1.94 31.20
N ASP A 193 2.38 1.85 30.44
CA ASP A 193 2.65 2.72 29.29
C ASP A 193 2.13 2.11 27.97
N LEU A 194 1.22 1.14 28.07
CA LEU A 194 0.68 0.40 26.93
C LEU A 194 -0.58 1.05 26.39
N TYR A 195 -0.54 1.39 25.10
CA TYR A 195 -1.66 1.95 24.36
C TYR A 195 -2.24 0.93 23.38
N ARG A 196 -3.56 0.70 23.44
CA ARG A 196 -4.26 -0.30 22.62
C ARG A 196 -5.58 0.25 22.07
N PRO A 197 -6.08 -0.30 20.95
CA PRO A 197 -7.37 0.11 20.40
C PRO A 197 -8.50 -0.08 21.40
N LEU A 198 -9.33 0.97 21.57
CA LEU A 198 -10.48 0.94 22.50
C LEU A 198 -11.56 -0.07 22.10
N GLN A 199 -11.64 -0.40 20.81
CA GLN A 199 -12.65 -1.33 20.28
C GLN A 199 -12.32 -2.80 20.56
N ASP A 200 -11.03 -3.12 20.79
CA ASP A 200 -10.56 -4.50 20.87
C ASP A 200 -10.40 -4.99 22.33
N TYR A 201 -10.29 -4.08 23.30
CA TYR A 201 -9.95 -4.41 24.69
C TYR A 201 -10.81 -3.63 25.71
N ASN A 202 -11.59 -4.37 26.52
CA ASN A 202 -12.48 -3.77 27.53
C ASN A 202 -11.77 -3.06 28.69
N GLN A 203 -10.50 -3.40 28.94
CA GLN A 203 -9.70 -2.88 30.05
C GLN A 203 -8.95 -1.58 29.72
N VAL A 204 -9.07 -1.10 28.48
CA VAL A 204 -8.41 0.12 27.99
C VAL A 204 -9.30 1.33 28.24
N ARG A 205 -8.73 2.41 28.77
CA ARG A 205 -9.45 3.66 29.04
C ARG A 205 -8.89 4.81 28.21
N GLN A 206 -9.77 5.72 27.75
CA GLN A 206 -9.32 6.96 27.13
C GLN A 206 -8.60 7.84 28.16
N VAL A 207 -7.56 8.53 27.70
CA VAL A 207 -6.88 9.54 28.51
C VAL A 207 -7.73 10.80 28.49
N PRO A 208 -8.17 11.34 29.65
CA PRO A 208 -9.02 12.53 29.68
C PRO A 208 -8.36 13.71 28.96
N GLY A 209 -9.10 14.34 28.05
CA GLY A 209 -8.63 15.51 27.29
C GLY A 209 -7.58 15.23 26.20
N ILE A 210 -7.18 13.97 25.97
CA ILE A 210 -6.19 13.62 24.93
C ILE A 210 -6.76 12.54 24.02
N LEU A 211 -6.76 12.81 22.72
CA LEU A 211 -7.20 11.86 21.71
C LEU A 211 -5.99 11.27 20.98
N ILE A 212 -5.84 9.94 21.02
CA ILE A 212 -4.73 9.24 20.36
C ILE A 212 -5.28 8.51 19.14
N PHE A 213 -4.85 8.93 17.96
CA PHE A 213 -5.32 8.40 16.68
C PHE A 213 -4.24 7.56 15.99
N ARG A 214 -4.59 6.34 15.60
CA ARG A 214 -3.69 5.42 14.91
C ARG A 214 -4.31 4.91 13.61
N SER A 215 -3.53 4.99 12.53
CA SER A 215 -3.78 4.31 11.27
C SER A 215 -3.06 2.96 11.21
N SER A 216 -3.67 1.96 10.58
CA SER A 216 -3.01 0.67 10.29
C SER A 216 -2.13 0.70 9.04
N ALA A 217 -2.23 1.75 8.20
CA ALA A 217 -1.45 1.89 6.98
C ALA A 217 -0.64 3.19 6.94
N THR A 218 0.37 3.17 6.07
CA THR A 218 1.17 4.35 5.72
C THR A 218 0.30 5.43 5.06
N LEU A 219 0.57 6.70 5.37
CA LEU A 219 -0.15 7.86 4.84
C LEU A 219 0.50 8.36 3.55
N TYR A 220 -0.24 8.36 2.44
CA TYR A 220 0.23 8.84 1.14
C TYR A 220 -0.96 9.37 0.30
N PHE A 221 -0.70 9.82 -0.93
CA PHE A 221 -1.70 10.44 -1.80
C PHE A 221 -3.02 9.66 -1.90
N ALA A 222 -2.98 8.33 -2.02
CA ALA A 222 -4.19 7.56 -2.28
C ALA A 222 -5.13 7.44 -1.06
N ASN A 223 -4.65 7.65 0.16
CA ASN A 223 -5.45 7.51 1.38
C ASN A 223 -5.45 8.75 2.27
N ALA A 224 -4.84 9.85 1.84
CA ALA A 224 -4.76 11.09 2.62
C ALA A 224 -6.13 11.68 2.98
N GLU A 225 -7.08 11.66 2.03
CA GLU A 225 -8.45 12.12 2.27
C GLU A 225 -9.19 11.22 3.26
N MET A 226 -9.11 9.90 3.06
CA MET A 226 -9.68 8.90 3.98
C MET A 226 -9.12 9.05 5.40
N TYR A 227 -7.83 9.38 5.55
CA TYR A 227 -7.21 9.59 6.86
C TYR A 227 -7.80 10.82 7.55
N GLN A 228 -7.96 11.93 6.83
CA GLN A 228 -8.54 13.17 7.38
C GLN A 228 -10.00 12.98 7.78
N ASP A 229 -10.79 12.31 6.93
CA ASP A 229 -12.19 12.07 7.20
C ASP A 229 -12.39 11.07 8.35
N ALA A 230 -11.57 10.02 8.43
CA ALA A 230 -11.60 9.09 9.56
C ALA A 230 -11.19 9.76 10.88
N LEU A 231 -10.21 10.68 10.85
CA LEU A 231 -9.84 11.47 12.02
C LEU A 231 -11.00 12.37 12.48
N ARG A 232 -11.70 13.03 11.53
CA ARG A 232 -12.88 13.85 11.82
C ARG A 232 -14.02 13.03 12.40
N GLU A 233 -14.35 11.90 11.78
CA GLU A 233 -15.43 11.02 12.23
C GLU A 233 -15.13 10.44 13.61
N LYS A 234 -13.92 9.90 13.83
CA LYS A 234 -13.55 9.29 15.11
C LYS A 234 -13.36 10.31 16.22
N SER A 235 -12.90 11.52 15.92
CA SER A 235 -12.81 12.58 16.93
C SER A 235 -14.17 13.17 17.30
N GLY A 236 -15.17 13.05 16.43
CA GLY A 236 -16.47 13.72 16.61
C GLY A 236 -16.37 15.24 16.44
N ILE A 237 -15.24 15.76 15.96
CA ILE A 237 -14.96 17.19 15.83
C ILE A 237 -15.14 17.58 14.37
N ASP A 238 -16.27 18.22 14.06
CA ASP A 238 -16.49 18.81 12.74
C ASP A 238 -15.85 20.20 12.67
N ILE A 239 -14.55 20.22 12.39
CA ILE A 239 -13.74 21.44 12.31
C ILE A 239 -14.33 22.44 11.31
N THR A 240 -14.89 21.96 10.18
CA THR A 240 -15.45 22.86 9.16
C THR A 240 -16.67 23.62 9.65
N LYS A 241 -17.53 22.97 10.45
CA LYS A 241 -18.65 23.64 11.12
C LYS A 241 -18.15 24.63 12.17
N ILE A 242 -17.17 24.25 12.98
CA ILE A 242 -16.62 25.13 14.04
C ILE A 242 -15.94 26.37 13.42
N LEU A 243 -15.11 26.19 12.40
CA LEU A 243 -14.43 27.29 11.71
C LEU A 243 -15.41 28.21 10.99
N SER A 244 -16.45 27.66 10.35
CA SER A 244 -17.47 28.49 9.68
C SER A 244 -18.34 29.25 10.69
N ALA A 245 -18.65 28.67 11.84
CA ALA A 245 -19.32 29.34 12.95
C ALA A 245 -18.45 30.47 13.54
N LYS A 246 -17.16 30.21 13.77
CA LYS A 246 -16.18 31.21 14.25
C LYS A 246 -16.04 32.38 13.28
N LYS A 247 -15.91 32.11 11.97
CA LYS A 247 -15.86 33.16 10.94
C LYS A 247 -17.15 33.98 10.87
N LYS A 248 -18.32 33.34 11.02
CA LYS A 248 -19.61 34.05 11.08
C LYS A 248 -19.72 34.94 12.33
N LEU A 249 -19.22 34.47 13.47
CA LEU A 249 -19.19 35.23 14.72
C LEU A 249 -18.24 36.44 14.61
N GLU A 250 -17.02 36.23 14.11
CA GLU A 250 -16.05 37.31 13.86
C GLU A 250 -16.58 38.35 12.86
N ALA A 251 -17.29 37.91 11.82
CA ALA A 251 -17.94 38.82 10.87
C ALA A 251 -19.07 39.64 11.53
N LYS A 252 -19.84 39.03 12.44
CA LYS A 252 -20.87 39.73 13.23
C LYS A 252 -20.25 40.74 14.20
N ILE A 253 -19.18 40.36 14.91
CA ILE A 253 -18.45 41.26 15.82
C ILE A 253 -17.88 42.45 15.03
N LYS A 254 -17.19 42.22 13.91
CA LYS A 254 -16.71 43.32 13.04
C LYS A 254 -17.84 44.20 12.50
N GLN A 255 -19.00 43.63 12.18
CA GLN A 255 -20.18 44.41 11.81
C GLN A 255 -20.73 45.23 12.98
N GLN A 256 -20.64 44.73 14.20
CA GLN A 256 -21.11 45.43 15.40
C GLN A 256 -20.13 46.53 15.82
N GLU A 257 -18.82 46.26 15.82
CA GLU A 257 -17.76 47.26 16.03
C GLU A 257 -17.81 48.37 14.97
N SER A 258 -18.03 48.04 13.69
CA SER A 258 -18.18 49.06 12.65
C SER A 258 -19.48 49.87 12.76
N LYS A 259 -20.55 49.29 13.31
CA LYS A 259 -21.79 50.02 13.63
C LYS A 259 -21.62 50.92 14.85
N GLU A 260 -20.91 50.46 15.87
CA GLU A 260 -20.59 51.22 17.09
C GLU A 260 -19.60 52.36 16.79
N ALA A 261 -18.58 52.12 15.97
CA ALA A 261 -17.66 53.15 15.51
C ALA A 261 -18.40 54.25 14.71
N LYS A 262 -19.34 53.87 13.83
CA LYS A 262 -20.20 54.83 13.11
C LYS A 262 -21.16 55.60 14.04
N LYS A 263 -21.63 54.97 15.12
CA LYS A 263 -22.48 55.62 16.14
C LYS A 263 -21.68 56.59 17.01
N ALA A 264 -20.46 56.22 17.41
CA ALA A 264 -19.55 57.08 18.16
C ALA A 264 -19.13 58.31 17.33
N GLN A 265 -18.92 58.14 16.03
CA GLN A 265 -18.61 59.23 15.11
C GLN A 265 -19.80 60.19 14.91
N ARG A 266 -21.04 59.66 14.88
CA ARG A 266 -22.28 60.48 14.88
C ARG A 266 -22.55 61.22 16.19
N ASN A 267 -22.06 60.74 17.33
CA ASN A 267 -22.23 61.41 18.61
C ASN A 267 -21.16 62.49 18.88
N ALA A 268 -20.06 62.51 18.12
CA ALA A 268 -19.03 63.55 18.17
C ALA A 268 -19.38 64.81 17.36
N GLU A 269 -20.26 64.67 16.35
CA GLU A 269 -20.87 65.76 15.60
C GLU A 269 -22.27 66.01 16.16
N GLY A 270 -22.37 66.88 17.17
CA GLY A 270 -23.57 67.01 18.00
C GLY A 270 -24.84 67.42 17.25
N THR A 271 -25.94 66.71 17.55
CA THR A 271 -27.29 67.28 17.66
C THR A 271 -28.02 66.55 18.78
N VAL A 272 -28.52 67.33 19.75
CA VAL A 272 -29.39 66.85 20.83
C VAL A 272 -30.78 66.60 20.25
N GLU A 273 -31.30 65.38 20.38
CA GLU A 273 -32.75 65.18 20.41
C GLU A 273 -33.14 64.01 21.32
N THR A 274 -33.99 64.36 22.28
CA THR A 274 -34.68 63.51 23.23
C THR A 274 -35.76 62.72 22.51
N ASN A 275 -35.86 61.39 22.69
CA ASN A 275 -37.13 60.73 23.00
C ASN A 275 -37.03 59.21 23.22
N ARG A 276 -37.68 58.81 24.32
CA ARG A 276 -38.53 57.64 24.59
C ARG A 276 -38.03 56.22 24.29
N VAL A 277 -37.91 55.52 25.41
CA VAL A 277 -37.91 54.08 25.62
C VAL A 277 -38.97 53.37 24.77
N GLU A 278 -38.53 52.52 23.85
CA GLU A 278 -39.28 51.33 23.44
C GLU A 278 -38.46 50.10 23.82
N GLN A 279 -38.96 49.38 24.83
CA GLN A 279 -38.61 48.01 25.11
C GLN A 279 -39.06 47.17 23.92
N ASN A 280 -38.13 46.52 23.22
CA ASN A 280 -38.43 45.31 22.48
C ASN A 280 -37.37 44.28 22.80
N GLY A 281 -37.83 43.19 23.42
CA GLY A 281 -37.03 42.13 23.99
C GLY A 281 -36.09 41.54 22.96
N ILE A 282 -34.81 41.56 23.30
CA ILE A 282 -33.81 40.70 22.69
C ILE A 282 -34.16 39.30 23.20
N SER A 283 -34.84 38.50 22.38
CA SER A 283 -34.81 37.05 22.55
C SER A 283 -33.36 36.63 22.33
N PHE A 284 -32.66 36.43 23.44
CA PHE A 284 -31.45 35.63 23.48
C PHE A 284 -31.85 34.25 22.94
N ILE A 285 -31.56 33.99 21.67
CA ILE A 285 -31.37 32.62 21.24
C ILE A 285 -29.99 32.27 21.81
N GLU A 286 -29.98 31.82 23.05
CA GLU A 286 -28.95 30.89 23.51
C GLU A 286 -29.01 29.71 22.54
N MET A 287 -28.14 29.73 21.52
CA MET A 287 -27.64 28.46 21.02
C MET A 287 -26.76 27.96 22.14
N ASP A 288 -27.36 27.17 23.02
CA ASP A 288 -26.63 26.28 23.92
C ASP A 288 -25.62 25.51 23.04
N PRO A 289 -24.31 25.77 23.16
CA PRO A 289 -23.35 24.81 22.65
C PRO A 289 -23.44 23.63 23.60
N ASP A 290 -24.01 22.52 23.13
CA ASP A 290 -24.16 21.26 23.87
C ASP A 290 -23.00 21.09 24.89
N PRO A 291 -23.19 21.38 26.19
CA PRO A 291 -22.08 21.67 27.12
C PRO A 291 -21.25 20.43 27.51
N ASN A 292 -21.55 19.26 26.95
CA ASN A 292 -20.94 17.98 27.29
C ASN A 292 -19.95 17.44 26.25
N CYS A 293 -19.58 18.21 25.22
CA CYS A 293 -18.48 17.83 24.33
C CYS A 293 -17.23 18.64 24.68
N LEU A 294 -16.59 18.32 25.81
CA LEU A 294 -15.25 18.80 26.16
C LEU A 294 -14.31 18.43 25.00
N LEU A 295 -14.00 19.42 24.15
CA LEU A 295 -13.05 19.24 23.07
C LEU A 295 -11.72 18.74 23.67
N PRO A 296 -11.07 17.74 23.05
CA PRO A 296 -9.78 17.28 23.53
C PRO A 296 -8.78 18.43 23.45
N ARG A 297 -7.96 18.58 24.49
CA ARG A 297 -6.89 19.56 24.56
C ARG A 297 -5.80 19.27 23.53
N ALA A 298 -5.52 17.99 23.30
CA ALA A 298 -4.49 17.56 22.36
C ALA A 298 -4.91 16.31 21.57
N ILE A 299 -4.39 16.22 20.34
CA ILE A 299 -4.47 15.05 19.47
C ILE A 299 -3.05 14.52 19.24
N ILE A 300 -2.83 13.25 19.58
CA ILE A 300 -1.59 12.53 19.31
C ILE A 300 -1.82 11.67 18.08
N LEU A 301 -1.06 11.92 17.02
CA LEU A 301 -1.05 11.08 15.83
C LEU A 301 0.06 10.03 15.98
N ASP A 302 -0.34 8.76 16.11
CA ASP A 302 0.58 7.63 16.12
C ASP A 302 1.00 7.27 14.70
N LEU A 303 2.26 7.57 14.36
CA LEU A 303 2.84 7.29 13.04
C LEU A 303 3.72 6.02 13.04
N SER A 304 3.58 5.13 14.04
CA SER A 304 4.37 3.89 14.13
C SER A 304 4.26 2.96 12.92
N THR A 305 3.11 3.00 12.21
CA THR A 305 2.81 2.18 11.03
C THR A 305 3.17 2.87 9.70
N VAL A 306 3.66 4.10 9.76
CA VAL A 306 4.00 4.91 8.58
C VAL A 306 5.45 4.63 8.21
N ASN A 307 5.65 4.00 7.05
CA ASN A 307 6.99 3.66 6.55
C ASN A 307 7.60 4.80 5.71
N PHE A 308 6.76 5.56 5.01
CA PHE A 308 7.18 6.72 4.20
C PHE A 308 6.06 7.76 4.13
N LEU A 309 6.38 8.99 3.71
CA LEU A 309 5.38 10.02 3.41
C LEU A 309 5.71 10.63 2.06
N ASP A 310 4.71 10.77 1.20
CA ASP A 310 4.83 11.56 -0.02
C ASP A 310 4.45 13.03 0.24
N THR A 311 4.61 13.88 -0.78
CA THR A 311 4.31 15.31 -0.68
C THR A 311 2.86 15.58 -0.25
N VAL A 312 1.91 14.71 -0.62
CA VAL A 312 0.50 14.88 -0.27
C VAL A 312 0.24 14.46 1.17
N GLY A 313 0.86 13.37 1.64
CA GLY A 313 0.82 12.94 3.04
C GLY A 313 1.42 13.98 3.98
N VAL A 314 2.55 14.60 3.61
CA VAL A 314 3.15 15.70 4.39
C VAL A 314 2.20 16.90 4.45
N LYS A 315 1.62 17.31 3.31
CA LYS A 315 0.62 18.39 3.27
C LYS A 315 -0.63 18.05 4.09
N ALA A 316 -1.08 16.79 4.08
CA ALA A 316 -2.23 16.35 4.84
C ALA A 316 -1.99 16.50 6.35
N LEU A 317 -0.81 16.11 6.86
CA LEU A 317 -0.43 16.34 8.26
C LEU A 317 -0.31 17.82 8.59
N HIS A 318 0.24 18.62 7.67
CA HIS A 318 0.33 20.07 7.86
C HIS A 318 -1.06 20.71 7.97
N ASN A 319 -2.00 20.31 7.11
CA ASN A 319 -3.37 20.79 7.14
C ASN A 319 -4.09 20.36 8.41
N ILE A 320 -3.94 19.09 8.85
CA ILE A 320 -4.50 18.62 10.13
C ILE A 320 -4.00 19.51 11.26
N ARG A 321 -2.68 19.69 11.41
CA ARG A 321 -2.14 20.53 12.49
C ARG A 321 -2.64 21.97 12.43
N LYS A 322 -2.73 22.55 11.23
CA LYS A 322 -3.25 23.91 11.05
C LYS A 322 -4.72 24.01 11.44
N ASP A 323 -5.56 23.11 10.93
CA ASP A 323 -7.02 23.15 11.09
C ASP A 323 -7.42 22.89 12.55
N TYR A 324 -6.82 21.91 13.22
CA TYR A 324 -7.06 21.64 14.64
C TYR A 324 -6.44 22.72 15.54
N GLY A 325 -5.29 23.29 15.16
CA GLY A 325 -4.67 24.41 15.87
C GLY A 325 -5.51 25.69 15.86
N GLU A 326 -6.25 25.98 14.79
CA GLU A 326 -7.18 27.12 14.72
C GLU A 326 -8.36 27.01 15.71
N VAL A 327 -8.68 25.78 16.14
CA VAL A 327 -9.71 25.45 17.15
C VAL A 327 -9.12 25.42 18.56
N GLY A 328 -7.80 25.51 18.72
CA GLY A 328 -7.11 25.47 20.01
C GLY A 328 -6.74 24.07 20.48
N ILE A 329 -6.72 23.08 19.58
CA ILE A 329 -6.32 21.70 19.86
C ILE A 329 -4.88 21.51 19.39
N ASP A 330 -3.97 21.15 20.30
CA ASP A 330 -2.59 20.88 19.92
C ASP A 330 -2.46 19.53 19.22
N VAL A 331 -1.66 19.45 18.15
CA VAL A 331 -1.45 18.22 17.39
C VAL A 331 0.02 17.84 17.42
N VAL A 332 0.31 16.70 18.01
CA VAL A 332 1.65 16.14 18.16
C VAL A 332 1.79 14.82 17.42
N LEU A 333 3.02 14.52 16.98
CA LEU A 333 3.34 13.30 16.25
C LEU A 333 4.17 12.37 17.14
N ALA A 334 3.77 11.12 17.27
CA ALA A 334 4.48 10.11 18.04
C ALA A 334 5.00 8.99 17.13
N CYS A 335 6.06 8.30 17.58
CA CYS A 335 6.61 7.10 16.95
C CYS A 335 7.06 7.28 15.49
N CYS A 336 7.59 8.46 15.15
CA CYS A 336 8.07 8.72 13.78
C CYS A 336 9.40 7.99 13.52
N GLN A 337 9.43 7.15 12.48
CA GLN A 337 10.67 6.53 12.00
C GLN A 337 11.61 7.57 11.36
N THR A 338 12.91 7.32 11.35
CA THR A 338 13.92 8.26 10.81
C THR A 338 13.62 8.68 9.36
N GLY A 339 13.26 7.74 8.49
CA GLY A 339 12.89 8.06 7.10
C GLY A 339 11.64 8.94 6.98
N VAL A 340 10.69 8.81 7.90
CA VAL A 340 9.50 9.68 7.97
C VAL A 340 9.87 11.09 8.41
N VAL A 341 10.78 11.23 9.37
CA VAL A 341 11.28 12.54 9.83
C VAL A 341 12.02 13.26 8.70
N GLU A 342 12.83 12.54 7.92
CA GLU A 342 13.49 13.09 6.73
C GLU A 342 12.46 13.55 5.68
N ASN A 343 11.42 12.75 5.42
CA ASN A 343 10.33 13.13 4.51
C ASN A 343 9.59 14.39 4.99
N LEU A 344 9.33 14.53 6.30
CA LEU A 344 8.72 15.72 6.88
C LEU A 344 9.63 16.96 6.72
N GLN A 345 10.93 16.80 6.93
CA GLN A 345 11.90 17.87 6.79
C GLN A 345 12.03 18.33 5.33
N ASN A 346 12.18 17.39 4.41
CA ASN A 346 12.28 17.67 2.97
C ASN A 346 10.96 18.20 2.39
N GLY A 347 9.82 17.75 2.93
CA GLY A 347 8.49 18.20 2.56
C GLY A 347 8.08 19.56 3.15
N GLY A 348 8.96 20.23 3.89
CA GLY A 348 8.70 21.56 4.46
C GLY A 348 7.67 21.58 5.60
N PHE A 349 7.46 20.44 6.28
CA PHE A 349 6.56 20.38 7.43
C PHE A 349 7.08 21.25 8.58
N PHE A 350 8.38 21.17 8.86
CA PHE A 350 9.05 22.01 9.85
C PHE A 350 9.36 23.37 9.24
N ASN A 351 8.72 24.40 9.77
CA ASN A 351 8.86 25.79 9.34
C ASN A 351 8.92 26.71 10.58
N GLY A 352 9.02 28.03 10.40
CA GLY A 352 9.11 28.96 11.53
C GLY A 352 7.94 28.90 12.54
N LYS A 353 6.81 28.27 12.18
CA LYS A 353 5.65 28.03 13.07
C LYS A 353 5.62 26.61 13.66
N VAL A 354 6.27 25.64 13.01
CA VAL A 354 6.25 24.22 13.36
C VAL A 354 7.68 23.77 13.66
N SER A 355 8.02 23.74 14.94
CA SER A 355 9.30 23.21 15.43
C SER A 355 9.27 21.69 15.56
N LYS A 356 10.45 21.07 15.63
CA LYS A 356 10.64 19.63 15.91
C LYS A 356 10.20 19.22 17.32
N SER A 357 9.83 20.17 18.18
CA SER A 357 9.28 19.92 19.52
C SER A 357 7.94 19.16 19.52
N CYS A 358 7.24 19.09 18.38
CA CYS A 358 6.02 18.30 18.25
C CYS A 358 6.26 16.81 17.92
N LEU A 359 7.53 16.38 17.86
CA LEU A 359 7.90 14.99 17.60
C LEU A 359 8.28 14.27 18.89
N PHE A 360 7.68 13.10 19.10
CA PHE A 360 7.97 12.28 20.27
C PHE A 360 8.38 10.86 19.85
N SER A 361 9.33 10.29 20.59
CA SER A 361 9.81 8.91 20.40
C SER A 361 8.72 7.88 20.65
N THR A 362 7.93 8.07 21.71
CA THR A 362 6.87 7.16 22.11
C THR A 362 5.54 7.89 22.29
N ILE A 363 4.43 7.15 22.26
CA ILE A 363 3.11 7.69 22.58
C ILE A 363 3.08 8.17 24.04
N HIS A 364 3.75 7.46 24.94
CA HIS A 364 3.77 7.82 26.36
C HIS A 364 4.44 9.17 26.60
N ASP A 365 5.60 9.43 25.97
CA ASP A 365 6.29 10.72 26.06
C ASP A 365 5.40 11.88 25.58
N ALA A 366 4.68 11.65 24.47
CA ALA A 366 3.73 12.62 23.94
C ALA A 366 2.56 12.87 24.91
N VAL A 367 2.02 11.82 25.54
CA VAL A 367 0.95 11.93 26.54
C VAL A 367 1.44 12.71 27.76
N LEU A 368 2.62 12.40 28.30
CA LEU A 368 3.19 13.12 29.44
C LEU A 368 3.39 14.60 29.13
N HIS A 369 3.93 14.93 27.96
CA HIS A 369 4.06 16.31 27.50
C HIS A 369 2.70 17.01 27.45
N CYS A 370 1.72 16.38 26.78
CA CYS A 370 0.37 16.91 26.67
C CYS A 370 -0.42 16.92 27.98
N GLN A 371 0.03 16.25 29.05
CA GLN A 371 -0.54 16.36 30.41
C GLN A 371 0.17 17.45 31.23
N SER A 372 1.47 17.61 31.04
CA SER A 372 2.31 18.56 31.78
C SER A 372 2.10 20.03 31.43
N ASP A 373 1.48 20.34 30.28
CA ASP A 373 1.20 21.72 29.89
C ASP A 373 0.18 22.36 30.86
N PRO A 374 0.54 23.34 31.71
CA PRO A 374 -0.34 23.86 32.74
C PRO A 374 -1.22 24.99 32.19
N ALA A 375 -2.53 24.79 32.25
CA ALA A 375 -3.49 25.89 32.35
C ALA A 375 -3.67 26.35 33.82
N ASP A 376 -2.85 25.85 34.75
CA ASP A 376 -2.96 26.06 36.21
C ASP A 376 -1.93 27.06 36.79
N ASP A 377 -1.34 27.93 35.97
CA ASP A 377 -0.33 28.91 36.45
C ASP A 377 -0.61 30.36 36.01
N LYS A 378 -1.89 30.77 35.93
CA LYS A 378 -2.29 32.18 35.82
C LYS A 378 -3.56 32.53 36.59
#